data_AF-A0A2T7B9D2-F1
#
_entry.id   AF-A0A2T7B9D2-F1
#
_cell.length_a   1.000
_cell.length_b   1.000
_cell.length_c   1.000
_cell.angle_alpha   90.00
_cell.angle_beta   90.00
_cell.angle_gamma   90.00
#
_symmetry.space_group_name_H-M   'P 1'
#
loop_
_entity.id
_entity.type
_entity.pdbx_description
1 polymer ?
#
loop_
_entity_poly.entity_id
_entity_poly.type
_entity_poly.pdbx_seq_one_letter_code
_entity_poly.pdbx_strand_id
1 'polypeptide(L)'
;MTIQGNNICISLPDAVKNDVVTYYAFSDDNGLFTETHKMLPAWKTCLPNIAYRRGERYEVWITLMTASGELRKYAAEFTAP
;
A
#
# COMPACT_ATOMS: atom_id res chain seq x y z
N MET A 1 -7.63 3.41 6.96
CA MET A 1 -6.94 3.87 5.75
C MET A 1 -7.45 5.25 5.41
N THR A 2 -6.60 6.16 4.95
CA THR A 2 -6.99 7.52 4.58
C THR A 2 -6.42 7.88 3.22
N ILE A 3 -7.18 8.58 2.39
CA ILE A 3 -6.73 9.07 1.09
C ILE A 3 -6.41 10.55 1.25
N GLN A 4 -5.16 10.94 1.00
CA GLN A 4 -4.68 12.32 1.10
C GLN A 4 -4.19 12.77 -0.28
N GLY A 5 -5.07 13.43 -1.02
CA GLY A 5 -4.84 13.73 -2.44
C GLY A 5 -4.64 12.43 -3.23
N ASN A 6 -3.49 12.31 -3.89
CA ASN A 6 -3.11 11.13 -4.67
C ASN A 6 -2.20 10.18 -3.88
N ASN A 7 -2.38 10.09 -2.56
CA ASN A 7 -1.62 9.17 -1.72
C ASN A 7 -2.57 8.38 -0.84
N ILE A 8 -2.25 7.11 -0.66
CA ILE A 8 -3.00 6.21 0.20
C ILE A 8 -2.19 5.91 1.43
N CYS A 9 -2.66 6.47 2.54
CA CYS A 9 -2.09 6.25 3.85
C CYS A 9 -2.66 4.94 4.41
N ILE A 10 -1.89 3.87 4.26
CA ILE A 10 -2.17 2.57 4.88
C ILE A 10 -1.39 2.48 6.17
N SER A 11 -2.13 2.22 7.25
CA SER A 11 -1.52 1.90 8.53
C SER A 11 -1.24 0.42 8.55
N LEU A 12 0.02 0.03 8.62
CA LEU A 12 0.45 -1.34 8.90
C LEU A 12 0.63 -1.44 10.43
N PRO A 13 -0.37 -1.97 11.18
CA PRO A 13 -0.45 -1.81 12.63
C PRO A 13 0.69 -2.50 13.39
N ASP A 14 1.30 -3.52 12.81
CA ASP A 14 2.40 -4.30 13.36
C ASP A 14 3.78 -3.91 12.80
N ALA A 15 3.83 -2.95 11.87
CA ALA A 15 5.10 -2.44 11.36
C ALA A 15 5.82 -1.62 12.43
N VAL A 16 7.05 -2.01 12.74
CA VAL A 16 7.90 -1.34 13.72
C VAL A 16 8.95 -0.45 13.04
N LYS A 17 9.68 0.32 13.85
CA LYS A 17 10.77 1.16 13.37
C LYS A 17 11.81 0.29 12.66
N ASN A 18 12.19 0.69 11.44
CA ASN A 18 13.10 0.02 10.50
C ASN A 18 12.48 -1.06 9.60
N ASP A 19 11.20 -1.41 9.77
CA ASP A 19 10.54 -2.23 8.76
C ASP A 19 10.34 -1.39 7.48
N VAL A 20 10.39 -2.06 6.34
CA VAL A 20 10.27 -1.41 5.03
C VAL A 20 9.24 -2.12 4.17
N VAL A 21 8.37 -1.36 3.52
CA VAL A 21 7.61 -1.86 2.38
C VAL A 21 8.58 -2.06 1.24
N THR A 22 8.60 -3.24 0.63
CA THR A 22 9.45 -3.56 -0.52
C THR A 22 8.65 -3.66 -1.82
N TYR A 23 7.34 -3.90 -1.68
CA TYR A 23 6.41 -4.05 -2.78
C TYR A 23 5.04 -3.50 -2.40
N TYR A 24 4.38 -2.86 -3.34
CA TYR A 24 2.94 -2.69 -3.29
C TYR A 24 2.31 -2.69 -4.68
N ALA A 25 1.06 -3.14 -4.75
CA ALA A 25 0.26 -3.12 -5.96
C ALA A 25 -1.19 -2.73 -5.67
N PHE A 26 -1.82 -2.09 -6.64
CA PHE A 26 -3.24 -1.77 -6.63
C PHE A 26 -3.92 -2.51 -7.78
N SER A 27 -5.08 -3.11 -7.52
CA SER A 27 -5.96 -3.68 -8.52
C SER A 27 -7.37 -3.11 -8.38
N ASP A 28 -8.09 -3.00 -9.49
CA ASP A 28 -9.53 -2.73 -9.54
C ASP A 28 -10.26 -3.86 -10.27
N ASP A 29 -11.56 -3.70 -10.53
CA ASP A 29 -12.37 -4.72 -11.22
C ASP A 29 -11.89 -5.01 -12.66
N ASN A 30 -11.06 -4.15 -13.24
CA ASN A 30 -10.44 -4.34 -14.56
C ASN A 30 -9.03 -4.97 -14.47
N GLY A 31 -8.57 -5.35 -13.28
CA GLY A 31 -7.30 -6.03 -13.03
C GLY A 31 -6.23 -5.15 -12.38
N LEU A 32 -4.96 -5.47 -12.63
CA LEU A 32 -3.82 -4.77 -12.02
C LEU A 32 -3.76 -3.31 -12.53
N PHE A 33 -3.93 -2.38 -11.61
CA PHE A 33 -3.92 -0.94 -11.89
C PHE A 33 -2.51 -0.36 -11.82
N THR A 34 -1.73 -0.71 -10.79
CA THR A 34 -0.34 -0.26 -10.61
C THR A 34 0.43 -1.28 -9.80
N GLU A 35 1.70 -1.45 -10.14
CA GLU A 35 2.64 -2.26 -9.38
C GLU A 35 3.90 -1.44 -9.11
N THR A 36 4.46 -1.53 -7.90
CA THR A 36 5.66 -0.81 -7.53
C THR A 36 6.57 -1.64 -6.64
N HIS A 37 7.83 -1.77 -7.08
CA HIS A 37 8.92 -2.35 -6.31
C HIS A 37 9.82 -1.22 -5.81
N LYS A 38 9.67 -0.87 -4.53
CA LYS A 38 10.43 0.23 -3.92
C LYS A 38 10.53 0.03 -2.41
N MET A 39 11.69 0.35 -1.86
CA MET A 39 11.89 0.40 -0.42
C MET A 39 11.36 1.71 0.13
N LEU A 40 10.31 1.62 0.95
CA LEU A 40 9.72 2.74 1.68
C LEU A 40 9.68 2.40 3.16
N PRO A 41 9.91 3.35 4.09
CA PRO A 41 9.70 3.10 5.51
C PRO A 41 8.27 2.60 5.74
N ALA A 42 8.06 1.54 6.50
CA ALA A 42 6.71 1.03 6.74
C ALA A 42 5.95 1.85 7.80
N TRP A 43 6.69 2.43 8.74
CA TRP A 43 6.13 3.28 9.79
C TRP A 43 5.67 4.63 9.20
N LYS A 44 4.35 4.87 9.18
CA LYS A 44 3.67 6.13 8.78
C LYS A 44 3.75 6.52 7.30
N THR A 45 4.13 5.63 6.39
CA THR A 45 4.20 5.99 4.97
C THR A 45 2.85 5.88 4.28
N CYS A 46 2.49 6.92 3.54
CA CYS A 46 1.44 6.83 2.54
C CYS A 46 2.03 6.25 1.26
N LEU A 47 1.44 5.16 0.76
CA LEU A 47 1.80 4.59 -0.52
C LEU A 47 1.39 5.59 -1.61
N PRO A 48 2.34 6.07 -2.42
CA PRO A 48 2.02 7.03 -3.47
C PRO A 48 1.24 6.34 -4.57
N ASN A 49 0.14 6.96 -5.03
CA ASN A 49 -0.53 6.54 -6.25
C ASN A 49 -1.33 7.66 -6.94
N ILE A 50 -1.00 7.91 -8.19
CA ILE A 50 -1.11 9.22 -8.80
C ILE A 50 -2.51 9.49 -9.40
N ALA A 51 -3.39 8.50 -9.59
CA ALA A 51 -4.74 8.75 -10.10
C ALA A 51 -5.74 7.60 -9.85
N TYR A 52 -6.49 7.64 -8.75
CA TYR A 52 -7.65 6.74 -8.57
C TYR A 52 -8.87 7.26 -9.33
N ARG A 53 -9.72 6.33 -9.79
CA ARG A 53 -11.05 6.66 -10.31
C ARG A 53 -12.03 6.76 -9.15
N ARG A 54 -12.72 7.89 -9.04
CA ARG A 54 -13.71 8.15 -7.99
C ARG A 54 -14.84 7.13 -8.01
N GLY A 55 -15.19 6.59 -6.85
CA GLY A 55 -16.25 5.60 -6.68
C GLY A 55 -15.85 4.16 -7.02
N GLU A 56 -14.66 3.95 -7.60
CA GLU A 56 -14.16 2.60 -7.88
C GLU A 56 -13.62 1.93 -6.62
N ARG A 57 -13.78 0.61 -6.57
CA ARG A 57 -13.19 -0.24 -5.55
C ARG A 57 -11.79 -0.65 -5.97
N TYR A 58 -10.86 -0.55 -5.05
CA TYR A 58 -9.49 -0.97 -5.22
C TYR A 58 -9.09 -1.94 -4.13
N GLU A 59 -8.32 -2.95 -4.50
CA GLU A 59 -7.57 -3.80 -3.61
C GLU A 59 -6.10 -3.37 -3.64
N VAL A 60 -5.45 -3.37 -2.48
CA VAL A 60 -4.02 -3.05 -2.33
C VAL A 60 -3.30 -4.20 -1.68
N TRP A 61 -2.24 -4.67 -2.35
CA TRP A 61 -1.33 -5.71 -1.87
C TRP A 61 -0.02 -5.08 -1.45
N ILE A 62 0.53 -5.49 -0.31
CA ILE A 62 1.77 -4.92 0.25
C ILE A 62 2.65 -6.07 0.72
N THR A 63 3.94 -6.00 0.39
CA THR A 63 4.96 -6.81 1.06
C THR A 63 5.81 -5.93 1.95
N LEU A 64 5.82 -6.26 3.23
CA LEU A 64 6.66 -5.71 4.27
C LEU A 64 7.86 -6.63 4.45
N MET A 65 9.05 -6.06 4.58
CA MET A 65 10.24 -6.75 5.06
C MET A 65 10.58 -6.19 6.43
N THR A 66 10.64 -7.07 7.41
CA THR A 66 11.06 -6.70 8.77
C THR A 66 12.56 -6.43 8.83
N ALA A 67 13.02 -5.81 9.91
CA ALA A 67 14.45 -5.62 10.15
C ALA A 67 15.26 -6.94 10.19
N SER A 68 14.63 -8.09 10.48
CA SER A 68 15.28 -9.41 10.45
C SER A 68 15.27 -10.06 9.06
N GLY A 69 14.68 -9.41 8.05
CA GLY A 69 14.55 -9.94 6.69
C GLY A 69 13.32 -10.83 6.47
N GLU A 70 12.47 -11.00 7.48
CA GLU A 70 11.20 -11.73 7.35
C GLU A 70 10.24 -10.95 6.43
N LEU A 71 9.59 -11.65 5.50
CA LEU A 71 8.59 -11.06 4.61
C LEU A 71 7.18 -11.31 5.13
N ARG A 72 6.38 -10.24 5.22
CA ARG A 72 4.96 -10.27 5.58
C ARG A 72 4.11 -9.66 4.47
N LYS A 73 2.96 -10.27 4.21
CA LYS A 73 2.04 -9.83 3.15
C LYS A 73 0.77 -9.26 3.78
N TYR A 74 0.32 -8.13 3.28
CA TYR A 74 -0.92 -7.48 3.69
C TYR A 74 -1.78 -7.22 2.46
N ALA A 75 -3.09 -7.30 2.66
CA ALA A 75 -4.08 -6.89 1.69
C ALA A 75 -5.08 -5.95 2.38
N ALA A 76 -5.55 -4.95 1.66
CA ALA A 76 -6.66 -4.12 2.11
C ALA A 76 -7.51 -3.72 0.91
N GLU A 77 -8.75 -3.33 1.17
CA GLU A 77 -9.66 -2.86 0.13
C GLU A 77 -10.26 -1.53 0.54
N PHE A 78 -10.57 -0.71 -0.44
CA PHE A 78 -11.22 0.57 -0.22
C PHE A 78 -11.98 1.03 -1.47
N THR A 79 -12.91 1.96 -1.27
CA THR A 79 -13.55 2.69 -2.36
C THR A 79 -12.96 4.09 -2.41
N ALA A 80 -12.52 4.52 -3.59
CA ALA A 80 -11.99 5.87 -3.79
C ALA A 80 -13.13 6.91 -3.60
N PRO A 81 -12.88 8.02 -2.87
CA PRO A 81 -13.90 9.01 -2.49
C PRO A 81 -14.38 9.88 -3.66
#